data_AF-A0AAN9RJ16-F1
#
_entry.id   AF-A0AAN9RJ16-F1
#
_cell.length_a   1.000
_cell.length_b   1.000
_cell.length_c   1.000
_cell.angle_alpha   90.00
_cell.angle_beta   90.00
_cell.angle_gamma   90.00
#
_symmetry.space_group_name_H-M   'P 1'
#
loop_
_entity.id
_entity.type
_entity.pdbx_description
1 polymer ?
#
loop_
_entity_poly.entity_id
_entity_poly.type
_entity_poly.pdbx_seq_one_letter_code
_entity_poly.pdbx_strand_id
1 'polypeptide(L)'
;MQVRTRKVRFQVTDENGTALNGAKVITKAAKLNFPFGCGMNHFILTSKDYQNWYASRFKFTTFTNEMKWYSTERIQGQEDYSIADAMLTFAKENGISVRGHNVLWDDEEYLPEWIKTLSPEDLRKAAAKRTMSVVSRYKGQVIAWDVMNENLHFHFFEDNLGQNASAEAYAAVFALDPGTKIFLNEFNTIEYSGDQIASPVNI
;
A
#
# COMPACT_ATOMS: atom_id res chain seq x y z
N MET A 1 19.77 -16.70 -5.97
CA MET A 1 18.37 -16.74 -5.49
C MET A 1 18.00 -18.20 -5.27
N GLN A 2 17.96 -18.65 -4.02
CA GLN A 2 17.58 -20.03 -3.70
C GLN A 2 16.07 -20.17 -3.91
N VAL A 3 15.65 -21.02 -4.85
CA VAL A 3 14.24 -21.35 -5.03
C VAL A 3 13.77 -22.07 -3.77
N ARG A 4 12.78 -21.52 -3.07
CA ARG A 4 12.20 -22.16 -1.88
C ARG A 4 11.44 -23.40 -2.34
N THR A 5 12.10 -24.55 -2.28
CA THR A 5 11.53 -25.84 -2.68
C THR A 5 11.28 -26.70 -1.46
N ARG A 6 10.20 -27.49 -1.50
CA ARG A 6 9.94 -28.57 -0.54
C ARG A 6 9.84 -29.85 -1.35
N LYS A 7 10.40 -30.96 -0.84
CA LYS A 7 10.16 -32.28 -1.42
C LYS A 7 8.69 -32.62 -1.26
N VAL A 8 8.00 -32.80 -2.38
CA VAL A 8 6.63 -33.33 -2.42
C VAL A 8 6.71 -34.75 -2.94
N ARG A 9 5.97 -35.67 -2.31
CA ARG A 9 5.80 -37.06 -2.79
C ARG A 9 4.38 -37.23 -3.26
N PHE A 10 4.23 -37.78 -4.46
CA PHE A 10 2.93 -38.15 -5.02
C PHE A 10 2.76 -39.66 -4.89
N GLN A 11 1.62 -40.10 -4.38
CA GLN A 11 1.17 -41.49 -4.48
C GLN A 11 -0.07 -41.48 -5.37
N VAL A 12 -0.03 -42.25 -6.46
CA VAL A 12 -1.11 -42.32 -7.45
C VAL A 12 -1.69 -43.74 -7.40
N THR A 13 -2.96 -43.85 -7.07
CA THR A 13 -3.67 -45.13 -6.90
C THR A 13 -4.96 -45.14 -7.71
N ASP A 14 -5.45 -46.34 -8.04
CA ASP A 14 -6.81 -46.53 -8.52
C ASP A 14 -7.85 -46.41 -7.38
N GLU A 15 -9.12 -46.62 -7.71
CA GLU A 15 -10.24 -46.60 -6.76
C GLU A 15 -10.15 -47.68 -5.67
N ASN A 16 -9.33 -48.71 -5.88
CA ASN A 16 -9.10 -49.82 -4.95
C ASN A 16 -7.82 -49.64 -4.12
N GLY A 17 -7.09 -48.52 -4.29
CA GLY A 17 -5.85 -48.24 -3.58
C GLY A 17 -4.60 -48.91 -4.20
N THR A 18 -4.70 -49.51 -5.37
CA THR A 18 -3.57 -50.15 -6.07
C THR A 18 -2.69 -49.09 -6.72
N ALA A 19 -1.37 -49.17 -6.52
CA ALA A 19 -0.44 -48.21 -7.09
C ALA A 19 -0.40 -48.28 -8.63
N LEU A 20 -0.54 -47.12 -9.29
CA LEU A 20 -0.50 -47.01 -10.74
C LEU A 20 0.95 -46.81 -11.23
N ASN A 21 1.54 -47.88 -11.79
CA ASN A 21 2.89 -47.84 -12.38
C ASN A 21 2.89 -47.07 -13.71
N GLY A 22 3.88 -46.19 -13.90
CA GLY A 22 4.02 -45.40 -15.14
C GLY A 22 3.06 -44.22 -15.29
N ALA A 23 2.31 -43.87 -14.24
CA ALA A 23 1.41 -42.72 -14.26
C ALA A 23 2.18 -41.41 -14.52
N LYS A 24 1.69 -40.61 -15.48
CA LYS A 24 2.26 -39.30 -15.80
C LYS A 24 1.64 -38.24 -14.90
N VAL A 25 2.42 -37.69 -13.97
CA VAL A 25 2.02 -36.54 -13.15
C VAL A 25 2.48 -35.26 -13.82
N ILE A 26 1.54 -34.36 -14.14
CA ILE A 26 1.84 -33.02 -14.66
C ILE A 26 1.46 -32.02 -13.56
N THR A 27 2.45 -31.31 -13.02
CA THR A 27 2.21 -30.22 -12.06
C THR A 27 2.31 -28.88 -12.77
N LYS A 28 1.39 -27.97 -12.45
CA LYS A 28 1.54 -26.54 -12.76
C LYS A 28 1.79 -25.82 -11.44
N ALA A 29 2.76 -24.91 -11.42
CA ALA A 29 2.92 -24.01 -10.28
C ALA A 29 1.60 -23.27 -10.07
N ALA A 30 1.02 -23.37 -8.87
CA ALA A 30 -0.16 -22.61 -8.54
C ALA A 30 0.15 -21.12 -8.63
N LYS A 31 -0.75 -20.34 -9.24
CA LYS A 31 -0.72 -18.89 -9.06
C LYS A 31 -0.84 -18.62 -7.56
N LEU A 32 -0.04 -17.70 -7.03
CA LEU A 32 -0.25 -17.23 -5.67
C LEU A 32 -1.66 -16.66 -5.58
N ASN A 33 -2.41 -17.06 -4.56
CA ASN A 33 -3.75 -16.53 -4.29
C ASN A 33 -3.70 -15.15 -3.61
N PHE A 34 -2.51 -14.57 -3.46
CA PHE A 34 -2.28 -13.27 -2.85
C PHE A 34 -1.28 -12.46 -3.67
N PRO A 35 -1.39 -11.11 -3.66
CA PRO A 35 -0.40 -10.22 -4.27
C PRO A 35 1.00 -10.44 -3.69
N PHE A 36 1.98 -10.64 -4.56
CA PHE A 36 3.40 -10.64 -4.18
C PHE A 36 4.11 -9.45 -4.83
N GLY A 37 4.62 -8.55 -4.00
CA GLY A 37 5.14 -7.26 -4.44
C GLY A 37 6.35 -6.79 -3.63
N CYS A 38 6.83 -5.61 -3.97
CA CYS A 38 7.94 -4.92 -3.30
C CYS A 38 7.64 -3.41 -3.25
N GLY A 39 8.31 -2.66 -2.37
CA GLY A 39 8.32 -1.20 -2.47
C GLY A 39 9.08 -0.74 -3.72
N MET A 40 8.65 0.32 -4.37
CA MET A 40 9.33 0.93 -5.52
C MET A 40 9.67 2.39 -5.18
N ASN A 41 10.91 2.79 -5.43
CA ASN A 41 11.35 4.17 -5.24
C ASN A 41 11.65 4.85 -6.58
N HIS A 42 11.83 6.17 -6.56
CA HIS A 42 12.02 7.00 -7.75
C HIS A 42 13.24 6.64 -8.62
N PHE A 43 14.21 5.87 -8.12
CA PHE A 43 15.32 5.39 -8.96
C PHE A 43 14.83 4.51 -10.13
N ILE A 44 13.58 4.01 -10.08
CA ILE A 44 12.95 3.29 -11.19
C ILE A 44 12.85 4.15 -12.45
N LEU A 45 12.85 5.48 -12.31
CA LEU A 45 12.73 6.40 -13.45
C LEU A 45 14.04 6.56 -14.22
N THR A 46 15.19 6.34 -13.57
CA THR A 46 16.51 6.67 -14.13
C THR A 46 17.40 5.44 -14.33
N SER A 47 17.22 4.37 -13.54
CA SER A 47 18.06 3.19 -13.61
C SER A 47 17.45 2.09 -14.48
N LYS A 48 18.04 1.86 -15.66
CA LYS A 48 17.57 0.81 -16.58
C LYS A 48 17.73 -0.60 -15.99
N ASP A 49 18.81 -0.83 -15.24
CA ASP A 49 19.02 -2.10 -14.55
C ASP A 49 17.96 -2.34 -13.48
N TYR A 50 17.59 -1.30 -12.73
CA TYR A 50 16.52 -1.41 -11.75
C TYR A 50 15.16 -1.65 -12.41
N GLN A 51 14.84 -0.95 -13.50
CA GLN A 51 13.62 -1.19 -14.30
C GLN A 51 13.52 -2.66 -14.73
N ASN A 52 14.57 -3.18 -15.35
CA ASN A 52 14.62 -4.55 -15.86
C ASN A 52 14.53 -5.57 -14.71
N TRP A 53 15.24 -5.32 -13.60
CA TRP A 53 15.24 -6.20 -12.43
C TRP A 53 13.86 -6.24 -11.76
N TYR A 54 13.20 -5.10 -11.64
CA TYR A 54 11.93 -4.96 -10.93
C TYR A 54 10.76 -5.54 -11.73
N ALA A 55 10.62 -5.14 -13.00
CA ALA A 55 9.51 -5.56 -13.86
C ALA A 55 9.51 -7.07 -14.17
N SER A 56 10.69 -7.69 -14.09
CA SER A 56 10.84 -9.15 -14.25
C SER A 56 10.45 -9.95 -12.99
N ARG A 57 10.25 -9.32 -11.83
CA ARG A 57 10.02 -10.02 -10.55
C ARG A 57 8.69 -9.72 -9.89
N PHE A 58 8.25 -8.47 -9.92
CA PHE A 58 7.10 -8.02 -9.15
C PHE A 58 5.95 -7.60 -10.07
N LYS A 59 4.73 -7.96 -9.67
CA LYS A 59 3.48 -7.55 -10.34
C LYS A 59 2.60 -6.68 -9.44
N PHE A 60 3.06 -6.41 -8.23
CA PHE A 60 2.41 -5.57 -7.25
C PHE A 60 3.46 -4.69 -6.59
N THR A 61 3.10 -3.46 -6.25
CA THR A 61 4.01 -2.51 -5.62
C THR A 61 3.27 -1.49 -4.77
N THR A 62 4.04 -0.80 -3.96
CA THR A 62 3.69 0.42 -3.25
C THR A 62 4.84 1.41 -3.47
N PHE A 63 4.55 2.69 -3.67
CA PHE A 63 5.62 3.70 -3.77
C PHE A 63 6.16 4.01 -2.39
N THR A 64 7.49 4.04 -2.25
CA THR A 64 8.13 4.13 -0.94
C THR A 64 7.85 5.46 -0.24
N ASN A 65 7.94 6.57 -0.99
CA ASN A 65 7.75 7.92 -0.46
C ASN A 65 6.95 8.80 -1.42
N GLU A 66 6.94 8.47 -2.70
CA GLU A 66 6.61 9.39 -3.78
C GLU A 66 5.13 9.79 -3.81
N MET A 67 4.26 9.04 -3.12
CA MET A 67 2.85 9.41 -2.90
C MET A 67 2.59 10.07 -1.54
N LYS A 68 3.53 10.10 -0.60
CA LYS A 68 3.31 10.65 0.75
C LYS A 68 3.18 12.17 0.73
N TRP A 69 2.49 12.74 1.71
CA TRP A 69 2.13 14.16 1.72
C TRP A 69 3.35 15.08 1.68
N TYR A 70 4.38 14.81 2.49
CA TYR A 70 5.63 15.58 2.47
C TYR A 70 6.38 15.54 1.14
N SER A 71 6.22 14.49 0.33
CA SER A 71 6.82 14.40 -0.99
C SER A 71 6.04 15.17 -2.05
N THR A 72 4.73 15.33 -1.86
CA THR A 72 3.81 15.83 -2.89
C THR A 72 3.27 17.22 -2.63
N GLU A 73 3.40 17.77 -1.41
CA GLU A 73 3.02 19.15 -1.08
C GLU A 73 3.95 19.71 0.03
N ARG A 74 5.25 19.81 -0.25
CA ARG A 74 6.24 20.30 0.72
C ARG A 74 5.98 21.75 1.16
N ILE A 75 5.46 22.57 0.25
CA ILE A 75 5.05 23.96 0.50
C ILE A 75 3.54 24.02 0.30
N GLN A 76 2.81 24.62 1.24
CA GLN A 76 1.36 24.73 1.19
C GLN A 76 0.88 25.25 -0.17
N GLY A 77 -0.01 24.52 -0.84
CA GLY A 77 -0.57 24.91 -2.12
C GLY A 77 0.30 24.63 -3.34
N GLN A 78 1.54 24.16 -3.16
CA GLN A 78 2.43 23.78 -4.26
C GLN A 78 2.52 22.26 -4.33
N GLU A 79 1.52 21.66 -4.98
CA GLU A 79 1.48 20.22 -5.20
C GLU A 79 2.39 19.82 -6.38
N ASP A 80 3.21 18.79 -6.19
CA ASP A 80 4.01 18.16 -7.23
C ASP A 80 3.86 16.63 -7.17
N TYR A 81 3.19 16.07 -8.16
CA TYR A 81 3.00 14.63 -8.33
C TYR A 81 3.85 14.05 -9.47
N SER A 82 4.73 14.84 -10.09
CA SER A 82 5.43 14.46 -11.33
C SER A 82 6.18 13.14 -11.22
N ILE A 83 6.86 12.90 -10.09
CA ILE A 83 7.60 11.65 -9.83
C ILE A 83 6.64 10.46 -9.67
N ALA A 84 5.58 10.60 -8.87
CA ALA A 84 4.60 9.54 -8.68
C ALA A 84 3.81 9.23 -9.96
N ASP A 85 3.44 10.25 -10.74
CA ASP A 85 2.78 10.12 -12.04
C ASP A 85 3.68 9.35 -13.04
N ALA A 86 4.98 9.66 -13.07
CA ALA A 86 5.94 8.94 -13.90
C ALA A 86 6.14 7.48 -13.45
N MET A 87 6.21 7.24 -12.14
CA MET A 87 6.33 5.88 -11.59
C MET A 87 5.08 5.04 -11.85
N LEU A 88 3.90 5.64 -11.77
CA LEU A 88 2.63 4.99 -12.08
C LEU A 88 2.54 4.62 -13.57
N THR A 89 3.06 5.49 -14.44
CA THR A 89 3.18 5.21 -15.88
C THR A 89 4.07 3.99 -16.11
N PHE A 90 5.27 3.95 -15.50
CA PHE A 90 6.15 2.78 -15.57
C PHE A 90 5.46 1.51 -15.06
N ALA A 91 4.76 1.59 -13.92
CA ALA A 91 4.04 0.46 -13.36
C ALA A 91 2.96 -0.07 -14.32
N LYS A 92 2.15 0.83 -14.90
CA LYS A 92 1.11 0.50 -15.87
C LYS A 92 1.68 -0.17 -17.12
N GLU A 93 2.75 0.38 -17.70
CA GLU A 93 3.42 -0.18 -18.89
C GLU A 93 3.96 -1.59 -18.66
N ASN A 94 4.33 -1.92 -17.42
CA ASN A 94 4.92 -3.22 -17.06
C ASN A 94 3.91 -4.20 -16.43
N GLY A 95 2.62 -3.83 -16.40
CA GLY A 95 1.55 -4.63 -15.80
C GLY A 95 1.75 -4.83 -14.29
N ILE A 96 2.25 -3.82 -13.60
CA ILE A 96 2.47 -3.79 -12.15
C ILE A 96 1.33 -3.01 -11.51
N SER A 97 0.59 -3.65 -10.62
CA SER A 97 -0.49 -3.01 -9.85
C SER A 97 0.08 -2.23 -8.66
N VAL A 98 -0.48 -1.05 -8.37
CA VAL A 98 0.00 -0.16 -7.30
C VAL A 98 -1.02 -0.08 -6.16
N ARG A 99 -0.57 -0.24 -4.91
CA ARG A 99 -1.31 0.19 -3.71
C ARG A 99 -0.89 1.63 -3.38
N GLY A 100 -1.88 2.52 -3.27
CA GLY A 100 -1.66 3.91 -2.92
C GLY A 100 -1.30 4.04 -1.45
N HIS A 101 -0.07 4.47 -1.17
CA HIS A 101 0.47 4.65 0.18
C HIS A 101 1.10 6.03 0.29
N ASN A 102 0.55 6.93 1.10
CA ASN A 102 -0.74 6.87 1.80
C ASN A 102 -1.50 8.19 1.59
N VAL A 103 -2.78 8.23 1.98
CA VAL A 103 -3.58 9.45 1.89
C VAL A 103 -3.19 10.39 3.03
N LEU A 104 -3.33 9.92 4.28
CA LEU A 104 -2.92 10.59 5.51
C LEU A 104 -2.04 9.66 6.34
N TRP A 105 -0.98 10.20 6.94
CA TRP A 105 -0.13 9.50 7.90
C TRP A 105 -0.23 10.24 9.22
N ASP A 106 -0.56 9.52 10.29
CA ASP A 106 -0.92 10.11 11.57
C ASP A 106 0.29 10.42 12.48
N ASP A 107 1.48 9.95 12.10
CA ASP A 107 2.73 10.33 12.74
C ASP A 107 3.12 11.76 12.33
N GLU A 108 3.15 12.66 13.32
CA GLU A 108 3.50 14.07 13.13
C GLU A 108 4.89 14.25 12.52
N GLU A 109 5.84 13.34 12.76
CA GLU A 109 7.20 13.42 12.21
C GLU A 109 7.17 13.49 10.67
N TYR A 110 6.25 12.74 10.05
CA TYR A 110 6.15 12.60 8.61
C TYR A 110 5.11 13.52 7.95
N LEU A 111 4.61 14.53 8.68
CA LEU A 111 3.77 15.56 8.07
C LEU A 111 4.63 16.69 7.48
N PRO A 112 4.17 17.36 6.39
CA PRO A 112 4.80 18.61 5.94
C PRO A 112 4.89 19.63 7.09
N GLU A 113 5.99 20.37 7.18
CA GLU A 113 6.21 21.33 8.29
C GLU A 113 5.08 22.37 8.44
N TRP A 114 4.48 22.79 7.33
CA TRP A 114 3.39 23.76 7.35
C TRP A 114 2.08 23.21 7.93
N ILE A 115 1.92 21.88 8.05
CA ILE A 115 0.74 21.23 8.63
C ILE A 115 0.75 21.32 10.17
N LYS A 116 1.93 21.16 10.77
CA LYS A 116 2.13 21.01 12.22
C LYS A 116 1.71 22.24 13.04
N THR A 117 1.56 23.39 12.37
CA THR A 117 1.28 24.69 13.01
C THR A 117 -0.10 25.25 12.67
N LEU A 118 -0.93 24.49 11.94
CA LEU A 118 -2.25 24.95 11.53
C LEU A 118 -3.24 24.97 12.69
N SER A 119 -4.21 25.88 12.60
CA SER A 119 -5.41 25.80 13.43
C SER A 119 -6.21 24.54 13.10
N PRO A 120 -7.03 24.00 14.02
CA PRO A 120 -7.94 22.89 13.73
C PRO A 120 -8.84 23.10 12.50
N GLU A 121 -9.25 24.34 12.22
CA GLU A 121 -10.06 24.66 11.05
C GLU A 121 -9.25 24.54 9.75
N ASP A 122 -8.04 25.12 9.74
CA ASP A 122 -7.17 25.09 8.56
C ASP A 122 -6.59 23.69 8.32
N LEU A 123 -6.30 22.94 9.38
CA LEU A 123 -5.88 21.54 9.30
C LEU A 123 -6.97 20.68 8.65
N ARG A 124 -8.23 20.85 9.05
CA ARG A 124 -9.36 20.12 8.44
C ARG A 124 -9.49 20.44 6.95
N LYS A 125 -9.35 21.71 6.56
CA LYS A 125 -9.34 22.13 5.15
C LYS A 125 -8.15 21.52 4.40
N ALA A 126 -6.97 21.51 5.00
CA ALA A 126 -5.76 20.92 4.41
C ALA A 126 -5.90 19.41 4.21
N ALA A 127 -6.36 18.66 5.22
CA ALA A 127 -6.58 17.22 5.14
C ALA A 127 -7.64 16.85 4.10
N ALA A 128 -8.74 17.61 4.02
CA ALA A 128 -9.77 17.44 3.00
C ALA A 128 -9.23 17.72 1.59
N LYS A 129 -8.47 18.81 1.42
CA LYS A 129 -7.83 19.16 0.14
C LYS A 129 -6.84 18.08 -0.30
N ARG A 130 -5.99 17.60 0.63
CA ARG A 130 -5.05 16.52 0.40
C ARG A 130 -5.75 15.25 -0.07
N THR A 131 -6.77 14.83 0.67
CA THR A 131 -7.59 13.66 0.34
C THR A 131 -8.21 13.80 -1.05
N MET A 132 -8.81 14.95 -1.34
CA MET A 132 -9.36 15.27 -2.66
C MET A 132 -8.32 15.17 -3.77
N SER A 133 -7.14 15.79 -3.59
CA SER A 133 -6.11 15.85 -4.62
C SER A 133 -5.53 14.48 -4.95
N VAL A 134 -5.04 13.75 -3.94
CA VAL A 134 -4.36 12.46 -4.17
C VAL A 134 -5.33 11.38 -4.64
N VAL A 135 -6.51 11.27 -4.03
CA VAL A 135 -7.47 10.21 -4.38
C VAL A 135 -8.11 10.47 -5.74
N SER A 136 -8.49 11.71 -6.04
CA SER A 136 -9.06 12.03 -7.36
C SER A 136 -8.06 11.82 -8.49
N ARG A 137 -6.78 12.16 -8.26
CA ARG A 137 -5.70 11.98 -9.25
C ARG A 137 -5.51 10.51 -9.62
N TYR A 138 -5.52 9.62 -8.63
CA TYR A 138 -5.18 8.20 -8.82
C TYR A 138 -6.39 7.26 -8.81
N LYS A 139 -7.60 7.81 -8.79
CA LYS A 139 -8.87 7.07 -8.85
C LYS A 139 -8.87 6.04 -9.98
N GLY A 140 -9.15 4.78 -9.64
CA GLY A 140 -9.19 3.67 -10.60
C GLY A 140 -7.83 3.25 -11.17
N GLN A 141 -6.72 3.84 -10.69
CA GLN A 141 -5.36 3.49 -11.12
C GLN A 141 -4.58 2.71 -10.04
N VAL A 142 -5.08 2.68 -8.81
CA VAL A 142 -4.54 1.87 -7.70
C VAL A 142 -5.51 0.75 -7.33
N ILE A 143 -4.98 -0.36 -6.82
CA ILE A 143 -5.78 -1.52 -6.41
C ILE A 143 -6.33 -1.40 -4.98
N ALA A 144 -5.75 -0.49 -4.20
CA ALA A 144 -6.07 -0.26 -2.80
C ALA A 144 -5.50 1.09 -2.34
N TRP A 145 -6.10 1.66 -1.31
CA TRP A 145 -5.63 2.84 -0.59
C TRP A 145 -5.30 2.52 0.85
N ASP A 146 -4.14 3.01 1.31
CA ASP A 146 -3.90 3.24 2.74
C ASP A 146 -4.45 4.62 3.06
N VAL A 147 -5.65 4.65 3.64
CA VAL A 147 -6.35 5.90 3.95
C VAL A 147 -5.68 6.56 5.15
N MET A 148 -5.61 5.82 6.25
CA MET A 148 -4.86 6.20 7.45
C MET A 148 -3.68 5.26 7.61
N ASN A 149 -2.50 5.85 7.82
CA ASN A 149 -1.30 5.13 8.19
C ASN A 149 -0.97 5.42 9.67
N GLU A 150 -0.82 4.34 10.44
CA GLU A 150 -0.26 4.31 11.79
C GLU A 150 -1.08 5.02 12.88
N ASN A 151 -2.39 5.14 12.68
CA ASN A 151 -3.32 5.80 13.59
C ASN A 151 -3.78 4.91 14.77
N LEU A 152 -3.10 3.78 15.05
CA LEU A 152 -3.17 3.13 16.37
C LEU A 152 -2.01 3.61 17.26
N HIS A 153 -0.82 3.80 16.70
CA HIS A 153 0.36 4.28 17.43
C HIS A 153 0.41 5.80 17.58
N PHE A 154 -0.15 6.50 16.60
CA PHE A 154 -0.22 7.95 16.57
C PHE A 154 -1.67 8.40 16.51
N HIS A 155 -1.88 9.69 16.73
CA HIS A 155 -3.22 10.28 16.93
C HIS A 155 -3.24 11.77 16.56
N PHE A 156 -2.39 12.21 15.62
CA PHE A 156 -2.27 13.63 15.26
C PHE A 156 -3.60 14.22 14.77
N PHE A 157 -4.31 13.52 13.88
CA PHE A 157 -5.57 14.02 13.35
C PHE A 157 -6.68 13.99 14.40
N GLU A 158 -6.78 12.94 15.20
CA GLU A 158 -7.76 12.80 16.27
C GLU A 158 -7.57 13.88 17.36
N ASP A 159 -6.33 14.15 17.76
CA ASP A 159 -6.01 15.18 18.77
C ASP A 159 -6.42 16.58 18.31
N ASN A 160 -6.21 16.89 17.04
CA ASN A 160 -6.42 18.24 16.52
C ASN A 160 -7.82 18.45 15.93
N LEU A 161 -8.46 17.40 15.39
CA LEU A 161 -9.73 17.48 14.66
C LEU A 161 -10.90 16.80 15.38
N GLY A 162 -10.61 15.98 16.40
CA GLY A 162 -11.58 15.22 17.20
C GLY A 162 -11.66 13.74 16.81
N GLN A 163 -12.29 12.95 17.68
CA GLN A 163 -12.31 11.47 17.62
C GLN A 163 -12.81 10.86 16.30
N ASN A 164 -13.58 11.60 15.50
CA ASN A 164 -14.12 11.10 14.22
C ASN A 164 -13.24 11.42 13.00
N ALA A 165 -12.06 12.02 13.19
CA ALA A 165 -11.20 12.48 12.09
C ALA A 165 -10.87 11.35 11.08
N SER A 166 -10.42 10.19 11.55
CA SER A 166 -10.19 9.03 10.68
C SER A 166 -11.46 8.60 9.94
N ALA A 167 -12.61 8.52 10.62
CA ALA A 167 -13.87 8.11 10.00
C ALA A 167 -14.30 9.06 8.87
N GLU A 168 -14.10 10.37 9.06
CA GLU A 168 -14.33 11.38 8.02
C GLU A 168 -13.38 11.18 6.82
N ALA A 169 -12.11 10.85 7.06
CA ALA A 169 -11.16 10.55 5.99
C ALA A 169 -11.59 9.32 5.17
N TYR A 170 -11.98 8.21 5.84
CA TYR A 170 -12.51 7.03 5.15
C TYR A 170 -13.77 7.33 4.34
N ALA A 171 -14.71 8.10 4.90
CA ALA A 171 -15.92 8.51 4.18
C ALA A 171 -15.58 9.35 2.93
N ALA A 172 -14.63 10.27 3.04
CA ALA A 172 -14.18 11.09 1.92
C ALA A 172 -13.50 10.24 0.82
N VAL A 173 -12.59 9.32 1.18
CA VAL A 173 -11.95 8.43 0.19
C VAL A 173 -12.99 7.54 -0.49
N PHE A 174 -13.92 6.95 0.25
CA PHE A 174 -14.99 6.12 -0.31
C PHE A 174 -15.90 6.91 -1.26
N ALA A 175 -16.22 8.17 -0.94
CA ALA A 175 -17.00 9.03 -1.83
C ALA A 175 -16.26 9.35 -3.14
N LEU A 176 -14.94 9.54 -3.07
CA LEU A 176 -14.11 9.87 -4.23
C LEU A 176 -13.82 8.66 -5.12
N ASP A 177 -13.51 7.50 -4.53
CA ASP A 177 -13.15 6.28 -5.25
C ASP A 177 -13.86 5.03 -4.68
N PRO A 178 -15.19 4.90 -4.86
CA PRO A 178 -16.00 3.85 -4.23
C PRO A 178 -15.69 2.43 -4.72
N GLY A 179 -14.98 2.29 -5.84
CA GLY A 179 -14.61 0.99 -6.42
C GLY A 179 -13.31 0.41 -5.88
N THR A 180 -12.54 1.18 -5.13
CA THR A 180 -11.20 0.81 -4.67
C THR A 180 -11.24 0.35 -3.21
N LYS A 181 -10.47 -0.70 -2.90
CA LYS A 181 -10.36 -1.18 -1.52
C LYS A 181 -9.64 -0.15 -0.65
N ILE A 182 -10.15 0.09 0.55
CA ILE A 182 -9.58 1.03 1.53
C ILE A 182 -9.07 0.26 2.74
N PHE A 183 -7.93 0.66 3.26
CA PHE A 183 -7.23 0.00 4.37
C PHE A 183 -6.76 1.02 5.40
N LEU A 184 -6.76 0.56 6.65
CA LEU A 184 -5.87 1.05 7.70
C LEU A 184 -4.54 0.30 7.55
N ASN A 185 -3.42 1.01 7.52
CA ASN A 185 -2.09 0.40 7.53
C ASN A 185 -1.38 0.72 8.85
N GLU A 186 -0.76 -0.30 9.45
CA GLU A 186 -0.15 -0.20 10.77
C GLU A 186 1.04 -1.17 10.89
N PHE A 187 1.99 -0.84 11.76
CA PHE A 187 3.14 -1.69 12.07
C PHE A 187 2.93 -2.44 13.41
N ASN A 188 3.76 -3.44 13.70
CA ASN A 188 3.74 -4.22 14.94
C ASN A 188 2.41 -4.90 15.30
N THR A 189 1.49 -5.06 14.35
CA THR A 189 0.17 -5.69 14.60
C THR A 189 0.28 -7.18 14.96
N ILE A 190 1.26 -7.89 14.42
CA ILE A 190 1.43 -9.35 14.61
C ILE A 190 2.87 -9.80 14.82
N GLU A 191 3.84 -9.00 14.35
CA GLU A 191 5.24 -9.37 14.25
C GLU A 191 6.03 -9.10 15.53
N TYR A 192 5.54 -8.20 16.40
CA TYR A 192 6.20 -7.84 17.64
C TYR A 192 5.22 -7.90 18.82
N SER A 193 5.17 -9.06 19.48
CA SER A 193 4.23 -9.32 20.59
C SER A 193 4.45 -8.47 21.84
N GLY A 194 5.53 -7.70 21.92
CA GLY A 194 5.80 -6.78 23.02
C GLY A 194 5.07 -5.44 22.87
N ASP A 195 4.66 -5.10 21.65
CA ASP A 195 3.85 -3.93 21.38
C ASP A 195 2.39 -4.26 21.61
N GLN A 196 1.79 -3.55 22.56
CA GLN A 196 0.39 -3.74 22.89
C GLN A 196 -0.51 -2.76 22.15
N ILE A 197 0.01 -1.68 21.58
CA ILE A 197 -0.82 -0.60 21.05
C ILE A 197 -1.64 -1.10 19.85
N ALA A 198 -0.99 -1.75 18.88
CA ALA A 198 -1.66 -2.33 17.71
C ALA A 198 -2.15 -3.79 17.93
N SER A 199 -2.20 -4.26 19.17
CA SER A 199 -2.67 -5.61 19.49
C SER A 199 -4.18 -5.74 19.22
N PRO A 200 -4.65 -6.79 18.52
CA PRO A 200 -6.07 -7.04 18.29
C PRO A 200 -6.89 -7.21 19.58
N VAL A 201 -6.24 -7.44 20.73
CA VAL A 201 -6.89 -7.60 22.03
C VAL A 201 -7.32 -6.24 22.63
N ASN A 202 -6.79 -5.14 22.12
CA ASN A 202 -7.01 -3.79 22.63
C ASN A 202 -8.02 -2.96 21.81
N ILE A 203 -8.64 -3.56 20.79
CA ILE A 203 -9.64 -2.94 19.90
C ILE A 203 -11.03 -3.46 20.25
#